data_AF-A0A8K0SH18-F1
#
_entry.id   AF-A0A8K0SH18-F1
#
_cell.length_a   1.000
_cell.length_b   1.000
_cell.length_c   1.000
_cell.angle_alpha   90.00
_cell.angle_beta   90.00
_cell.angle_gamma   90.00
#
_symmetry.space_group_name_H-M   'P 1'
#
loop_
_entity.id
_entity.type
_entity.pdbx_description
1 polymer ?
#
loop_
_entity_poly.entity_id
_entity_poly.type
_entity_poly.pdbx_seq_one_letter_code
_entity_poly.pdbx_strand_id
1 'polypeptide(L)'
;MDLIRRATKIVPSTPPLQLPTLDEKKQPKQKGFAARLAFFRRPLRLRGNSTLSVPLGVVIVFPILVLVLILVLFVRHPDSTGRMLMPAGAPPAIRKISEKHDKVFVTGCLEPDTSQPRANAAFVVLARNKELDGVIQSIKSVERHFNRWYHYPYVFLNDGEFNETFKETVANYTSSPVEFGKVAPETWGFPDWIDPKVAKEGIAKQGDAAVMYGGLESYHAMCRFYSGFFYNHPLLLKYEWYWRVEPEITYFCDITYDPFLKMIEANKTYGFTIAVKELRETVPNIFRYASAYKRLNNLTSQGLWEMFTEPPEDKKEETSKDEEPPLPEEIARNDPSSNSLPDIDPEAMEGEKYNMCHFWSNFEIARLSWFRSKEYNDFFEMMDRSGGFWMERWGDAPIHSLAAGALLAPRDIHYFRDFGYRHTTIQHCPANAPARQLPRQPFLEMTTLDERKRIEEDNYWADWDEEKENGVGCRCRCDTDIVDVEGKEGSCFPEWVDVAGGWAP
;
A
#
# COMPACT_ATOMS: atom_id res chain seq x y z
N MET A 1 2.08 -68.53 44.44
CA MET A 1 1.60 -69.79 43.82
C MET A 1 0.16 -69.54 43.44
N ASP A 2 -0.30 -69.91 42.23
CA ASP A 2 -1.73 -69.88 41.88
C ASP A 2 -2.01 -70.78 40.65
N LEU A 3 -3.24 -71.29 40.49
CA LEU A 3 -3.49 -72.52 39.71
C LEU A 3 -4.41 -72.43 38.46
N ILE A 4 -3.80 -72.80 37.32
CA ILE A 4 -4.27 -73.72 36.24
C ILE A 4 -5.46 -73.34 35.29
N ARG A 5 -5.16 -73.51 33.99
CA ARG A 5 -5.82 -73.15 32.70
C ARG A 5 -6.94 -74.07 32.11
N ARG A 6 -7.79 -73.48 31.22
CA ARG A 6 -8.31 -73.96 29.88
C ARG A 6 -9.27 -75.19 29.80
N ALA A 7 -10.10 -75.48 28.76
CA ALA A 7 -10.65 -74.85 27.50
C ALA A 7 -11.90 -75.70 27.01
N THR A 8 -12.52 -75.75 25.79
CA THR A 8 -12.25 -75.37 24.36
C THR A 8 -13.56 -75.14 23.51
N LYS A 9 -13.76 -75.72 22.29
CA LYS A 9 -14.90 -75.53 21.30
C LYS A 9 -15.07 -76.72 20.32
N ILE A 10 -16.26 -76.90 19.66
CA ILE A 10 -16.57 -77.84 18.53
C ILE A 10 -17.64 -77.25 17.53
N VAL A 11 -17.73 -77.72 16.26
CA VAL A 11 -18.63 -77.26 15.13
C VAL A 11 -19.01 -78.39 14.12
N PRO A 12 -20.19 -78.36 13.44
CA PRO A 12 -20.49 -79.03 12.14
C PRO A 12 -21.24 -78.14 11.07
N SER A 13 -21.77 -78.68 9.94
CA SER A 13 -22.21 -77.92 8.72
C SER A 13 -23.33 -78.52 7.79
N THR A 14 -23.66 -77.82 6.68
CA THR A 14 -24.32 -78.25 5.38
C THR A 14 -25.83 -78.63 5.34
N PRO A 15 -26.58 -78.67 4.18
CA PRO A 15 -26.34 -78.30 2.75
C PRO A 15 -27.45 -77.39 2.06
N PRO A 16 -27.44 -77.09 0.72
CA PRO A 16 -28.37 -76.14 0.02
C PRO A 16 -29.18 -76.70 -1.19
N LEU A 17 -30.16 -75.93 -1.79
CA LEU A 17 -30.58 -76.00 -3.23
C LEU A 17 -31.73 -75.02 -3.73
N GLN A 18 -31.57 -74.49 -4.95
CA GLN A 18 -32.55 -74.14 -6.03
C GLN A 18 -33.66 -73.02 -5.97
N LEU A 19 -34.19 -72.70 -7.17
CA LEU A 19 -35.02 -71.54 -7.59
C LEU A 19 -36.01 -71.94 -8.73
N PRO A 20 -37.25 -71.38 -8.81
CA PRO A 20 -38.15 -71.49 -9.99
C PRO A 20 -38.52 -70.12 -10.63
N THR A 21 -39.34 -70.12 -11.71
CA THR A 21 -39.40 -69.05 -12.74
C THR A 21 -40.79 -68.59 -13.21
N LEU A 22 -40.88 -67.31 -13.61
CA LEU A 22 -41.71 -66.68 -14.67
C LEU A 22 -43.26 -66.60 -14.64
N ASP A 23 -43.73 -65.41 -15.06
CA ASP A 23 -44.99 -64.98 -15.70
C ASP A 23 -46.39 -65.33 -15.16
N GLU A 24 -47.18 -64.27 -14.87
CA GLU A 24 -48.46 -64.04 -15.59
C GLU A 24 -48.93 -62.56 -15.58
N LYS A 25 -49.93 -62.21 -16.40
CA LYS A 25 -50.36 -60.82 -16.71
C LYS A 25 -51.69 -60.41 -16.05
N LYS A 26 -51.79 -59.15 -15.56
CA LYS A 26 -52.89 -58.16 -15.85
C LYS A 26 -52.85 -56.90 -14.97
N GLN A 27 -53.16 -55.74 -15.56
CA GLN A 27 -53.62 -54.51 -14.88
C GLN A 27 -55.18 -54.44 -14.91
N PRO A 28 -55.88 -53.41 -14.41
CA PRO A 28 -55.49 -52.31 -13.49
C PRO A 28 -56.43 -52.18 -12.26
N LYS A 29 -56.06 -51.33 -11.27
CA LYS A 29 -57.04 -50.56 -10.48
C LYS A 29 -56.53 -49.14 -10.22
N GLN A 30 -57.38 -48.15 -10.47
CA GLN A 30 -57.07 -46.73 -10.29
C GLN A 30 -56.93 -46.39 -8.79
N LYS A 31 -55.72 -45.99 -8.36
CA LYS A 31 -55.55 -45.15 -7.16
C LYS A 31 -55.38 -43.70 -7.63
N GLY A 32 -56.45 -42.92 -7.54
CA GLY A 32 -56.50 -41.55 -8.05
C GLY A 32 -55.48 -40.60 -7.41
N PHE A 33 -55.22 -39.48 -8.08
CA PHE A 33 -54.21 -38.46 -7.73
C PHE A 33 -54.24 -38.04 -6.24
N ALA A 34 -55.43 -37.96 -5.65
CA ALA A 34 -55.65 -37.65 -4.23
C ALA A 34 -54.85 -38.53 -3.27
N ALA A 35 -54.64 -39.81 -3.59
CA ALA A 35 -53.90 -40.74 -2.72
C ALA A 35 -52.39 -40.42 -2.66
N ARG A 36 -51.81 -39.84 -3.72
CA ARG A 36 -50.40 -39.41 -3.73
C ARG A 36 -50.19 -38.11 -2.95
N LEU A 37 -51.18 -37.21 -2.96
CA LEU A 37 -51.12 -35.92 -2.27
C LEU A 37 -51.33 -36.01 -0.74
N ALA A 38 -51.80 -37.16 -0.23
CA ALA A 38 -52.02 -37.37 1.20
C ALA A 38 -50.75 -37.22 2.06
N PHE A 39 -49.56 -37.49 1.49
CA PHE A 39 -48.27 -37.32 2.16
C PHE A 39 -48.02 -35.85 2.56
N PHE A 40 -48.29 -34.91 1.65
CA PHE A 40 -48.11 -33.47 1.87
C PHE A 40 -49.08 -32.86 2.89
N ARG A 41 -50.16 -33.57 3.26
CA ARG A 41 -51.09 -33.16 4.32
C ARG A 41 -50.68 -33.63 5.71
N ARG A 42 -49.57 -34.37 5.87
CA ARG A 42 -49.04 -34.72 7.20
C ARG A 42 -48.51 -33.44 7.88
N PRO A 43 -48.98 -33.10 9.10
CA PRO A 43 -48.44 -31.99 9.86
C PRO A 43 -47.05 -32.35 10.41
N LEU A 44 -46.10 -31.42 10.32
CA LEU A 44 -44.77 -31.55 10.92
C LEU A 44 -44.63 -30.53 12.05
N ARG A 45 -44.23 -31.00 13.24
CA ARG A 45 -43.90 -30.15 14.40
C ARG A 45 -42.42 -29.80 14.33
N LEU A 46 -42.12 -28.51 14.24
CA LEU A 46 -40.75 -28.01 14.05
C LEU A 46 -39.90 -28.04 15.34
N ARG A 47 -40.52 -28.19 16.52
CA ARG A 47 -39.87 -28.56 17.78
C ARG A 47 -40.89 -29.22 18.73
N GLY A 48 -40.40 -29.93 19.76
CA GLY A 48 -41.22 -30.83 20.59
C GLY A 48 -42.45 -30.19 21.24
N ASN A 49 -42.32 -28.94 21.72
CA ASN A 49 -43.37 -28.21 22.45
C ASN A 49 -44.04 -27.10 21.61
N SER A 50 -43.92 -27.11 20.29
CA SER A 50 -44.55 -26.11 19.42
C SER A 50 -46.06 -26.37 19.23
N THR A 51 -46.89 -25.36 19.49
CA THR A 51 -48.35 -25.40 19.27
C THR A 51 -48.72 -25.23 17.80
N LEU A 52 -47.91 -24.51 17.01
CA LEU A 52 -48.06 -24.46 15.55
C LEU A 52 -47.66 -25.80 14.92
N SER A 53 -48.44 -26.23 13.94
CA SER A 53 -48.11 -27.35 13.06
C SER A 53 -48.30 -26.91 11.60
N VAL A 54 -47.29 -27.18 10.77
CA VAL A 54 -47.27 -26.77 9.37
C VAL A 54 -47.44 -28.01 8.49
N PRO A 55 -48.29 -28.00 7.43
CA PRO A 55 -48.38 -29.12 6.51
C PRO A 55 -47.05 -29.32 5.78
N LEU A 56 -46.57 -30.56 5.69
CA LEU A 56 -45.32 -30.90 4.98
C LEU A 56 -45.29 -30.40 3.53
N GLY A 57 -46.46 -30.30 2.87
CA GLY A 57 -46.60 -29.65 1.57
C GLY A 57 -46.15 -28.20 1.53
N VAL A 58 -46.46 -27.40 2.56
CA VAL A 58 -46.01 -26.00 2.62
C VAL A 58 -44.49 -25.96 2.84
N VAL A 59 -43.96 -26.80 3.74
CA VAL A 59 -42.52 -26.84 4.06
C VAL A 59 -41.66 -27.24 2.84
N ILE A 60 -42.17 -28.10 1.95
CA ILE A 60 -41.46 -28.51 0.72
C ILE A 60 -41.73 -27.54 -0.44
N VAL A 61 -42.98 -27.17 -0.69
CA VAL A 61 -43.36 -26.41 -1.90
C VAL A 61 -42.99 -24.93 -1.78
N PHE A 62 -42.98 -24.34 -0.58
CA PHE A 62 -42.60 -22.94 -0.39
C PHE A 62 -41.14 -22.63 -0.81
N PRO A 63 -40.10 -23.32 -0.30
CA PRO A 63 -38.72 -23.07 -0.76
C PRO A 63 -38.50 -23.41 -2.24
N ILE A 64 -39.22 -24.39 -2.79
CA ILE A 64 -39.17 -24.69 -4.23
C ILE A 64 -39.80 -23.55 -5.05
N LEU A 65 -40.94 -22.98 -4.62
CA LEU A 65 -41.54 -21.80 -5.25
C LEU A 65 -40.64 -20.58 -5.15
N VAL A 66 -39.96 -20.37 -4.03
CA VAL A 66 -38.99 -19.27 -3.86
C VAL A 66 -37.80 -19.46 -4.80
N LEU A 67 -37.23 -20.67 -4.91
CA LEU A 67 -36.15 -20.97 -5.86
C LEU A 67 -36.61 -20.77 -7.32
N VAL A 68 -37.80 -21.23 -7.68
CA VAL A 68 -38.37 -21.01 -9.03
C VAL A 68 -38.64 -19.52 -9.29
N LEU A 69 -39.10 -18.76 -8.29
CA LEU A 69 -39.29 -17.30 -8.42
C LEU A 69 -37.95 -16.59 -8.66
N ILE A 70 -36.91 -16.91 -7.87
CA ILE A 70 -35.55 -16.36 -8.04
C ILE A 70 -35.03 -16.69 -9.43
N LEU A 71 -35.14 -17.95 -9.87
CA LEU A 71 -34.64 -18.39 -11.17
C LEU A 71 -35.41 -17.74 -12.34
N VAL A 72 -36.73 -17.54 -12.19
CA VAL A 72 -37.55 -16.78 -13.17
C VAL A 72 -37.19 -15.29 -13.19
N LEU A 73 -36.83 -14.69 -12.05
CA LEU A 73 -36.35 -13.29 -12.00
C LEU A 73 -35.01 -13.16 -12.73
N PHE A 74 -34.02 -14.01 -12.42
CA PHE A 74 -32.72 -14.05 -13.11
C PHE A 74 -32.86 -14.27 -14.63
N VAL A 75 -33.74 -15.18 -15.06
CA VAL A 75 -33.94 -15.49 -16.50
C VAL A 75 -34.74 -14.40 -17.24
N ARG A 76 -35.58 -13.62 -16.55
CA ARG A 76 -36.34 -12.52 -17.16
C ARG A 76 -35.62 -11.17 -17.11
N HIS A 77 -34.62 -11.02 -16.26
CA HIS A 77 -33.82 -9.82 -16.11
C HIS A 77 -32.32 -10.16 -16.06
N PRO A 78 -31.74 -10.68 -17.16
CA PRO A 78 -30.29 -10.94 -17.22
C PRO A 78 -29.48 -9.64 -16.98
N ASP A 79 -30.00 -8.50 -17.45
CA ASP A 79 -29.38 -7.18 -17.33
C ASP A 79 -29.87 -6.37 -16.11
N SER A 80 -30.61 -6.97 -15.15
CA SER A 80 -30.79 -6.31 -13.86
C SER A 80 -29.53 -6.48 -13.02
N THR A 81 -28.53 -5.63 -13.29
CA THR A 81 -27.40 -5.37 -12.40
C THR A 81 -27.92 -5.26 -10.96
N GLY A 82 -27.24 -5.92 -10.03
CA GLY A 82 -27.68 -6.10 -8.65
C GLY A 82 -27.71 -4.83 -7.81
N ARG A 83 -28.55 -3.85 -8.17
CA ARG A 83 -29.13 -2.89 -7.22
C ARG A 83 -30.01 -3.67 -6.25
N MET A 84 -29.37 -4.36 -5.31
CA MET A 84 -29.84 -4.30 -3.94
C MET A 84 -30.11 -2.83 -3.65
N LEU A 85 -31.33 -2.51 -3.22
CA LEU A 85 -31.59 -1.23 -2.60
C LEU A 85 -30.80 -1.22 -1.29
N MET A 86 -29.56 -0.72 -1.37
CA MET A 86 -28.73 -0.43 -0.20
C MET A 86 -29.63 0.32 0.79
N PRO A 87 -29.82 -0.18 2.02
CA PRO A 87 -30.72 0.45 2.97
C PRO A 87 -30.21 1.88 3.18
N ALA A 88 -31.10 2.87 3.08
CA ALA A 88 -30.72 4.27 3.21
C ALA A 88 -30.06 4.50 4.58
N GLY A 89 -28.76 4.78 4.59
CA GLY A 89 -27.92 4.78 5.79
C GLY A 89 -26.81 3.70 5.83
N ALA A 90 -26.67 2.85 4.81
CA ALA A 90 -25.44 2.08 4.62
C ALA A 90 -24.26 3.04 4.33
N PRO A 91 -23.06 2.83 4.92
CA PRO A 91 -21.90 3.70 4.68
C PRO A 91 -21.40 3.56 3.23
N PRO A 92 -20.79 4.62 2.66
CA PRO A 92 -20.24 4.59 1.31
C PRO A 92 -19.09 3.58 1.21
N ALA A 93 -18.94 2.95 0.05
CA ALA A 93 -17.94 1.89 -0.18
C ALA A 93 -16.49 2.39 -0.01
N ILE A 94 -16.25 3.68 -0.26
CA ILE A 94 -14.99 4.37 0.04
C ILE A 94 -15.33 5.54 0.96
N ARG A 95 -14.66 5.61 2.12
CA ARG A 95 -14.79 6.75 3.04
C ARG A 95 -13.96 7.92 2.51
N LYS A 96 -14.50 9.14 2.63
CA LYS A 96 -13.84 10.36 2.17
C LYS A 96 -12.91 10.93 3.26
N ILE A 97 -11.72 11.36 2.86
CA ILE A 97 -10.72 12.04 3.73
C ILE A 97 -11.10 13.53 3.85
N SER A 98 -10.76 14.17 4.96
CA SER A 98 -10.93 15.61 5.18
C SER A 98 -10.08 16.45 4.23
N GLU A 99 -10.70 17.34 3.45
CA GLU A 99 -9.99 18.26 2.54
C GLU A 99 -9.30 19.45 3.27
N LYS A 100 -9.07 19.34 4.59
CA LYS A 100 -8.60 20.43 5.46
C LYS A 100 -7.15 20.83 5.20
N HIS A 101 -6.26 19.85 5.13
CA HIS A 101 -4.83 20.07 4.87
C HIS A 101 -4.41 19.56 3.50
N ASP A 102 -5.07 18.51 3.01
CA ASP A 102 -4.80 17.97 1.69
C ASP A 102 -6.06 17.63 0.91
N LYS A 103 -6.04 17.98 -0.38
CA LYS A 103 -7.16 17.84 -1.31
C LYS A 103 -6.62 17.30 -2.62
N VAL A 104 -7.19 16.20 -3.09
CA VAL A 104 -6.86 15.60 -4.39
C VAL A 104 -7.04 16.66 -5.49
N PHE A 105 -5.99 16.93 -6.27
CA PHE A 105 -5.96 18.05 -7.21
C PHE A 105 -7.04 17.94 -8.30
N VAL A 106 -7.30 16.72 -8.75
CA VAL A 106 -8.31 16.38 -9.76
C VAL A 106 -9.11 15.17 -9.28
N THR A 107 -10.32 14.99 -9.79
CA THR A 107 -11.19 13.87 -9.43
C THR A 107 -11.88 13.40 -10.70
N GLY A 108 -11.48 12.25 -11.22
CA GLY A 108 -11.76 11.81 -12.58
C GLY A 108 -10.80 12.42 -13.61
N CYS A 109 -11.17 12.37 -14.88
CA CYS A 109 -10.32 12.83 -15.98
C CYS A 109 -10.55 14.30 -16.34
N LEU A 110 -9.51 14.94 -16.86
CA LEU A 110 -9.57 16.19 -17.63
C LEU A 110 -9.10 15.95 -19.07
N GLU A 111 -9.34 16.92 -19.94
CA GLU A 111 -8.60 17.03 -21.20
C GLU A 111 -7.22 17.65 -20.88
N PRO A 112 -6.09 17.03 -21.26
CA PRO A 112 -4.76 17.55 -20.95
C PRO A 112 -4.49 18.93 -21.57
N ASP A 113 -4.36 19.96 -20.72
CA ASP A 113 -3.98 21.31 -21.14
C ASP A 113 -2.46 21.44 -21.26
N THR A 114 -1.99 21.62 -22.49
CA THR A 114 -0.58 21.83 -22.85
C THR A 114 -0.33 23.24 -23.40
N SER A 115 -1.30 24.15 -23.28
CA SER A 115 -1.21 25.53 -23.77
C SER A 115 -0.36 26.45 -22.87
N GLN A 116 -0.16 26.05 -21.61
CA GLN A 116 0.55 26.83 -20.60
C GLN A 116 2.03 26.38 -20.49
N PRO A 117 2.95 27.28 -20.08
CA PRO A 117 4.32 26.90 -19.79
C PRO A 117 4.40 25.85 -18.67
N ARG A 118 5.17 24.79 -18.91
CA ARG A 118 5.46 23.73 -17.93
C ARG A 118 6.30 24.25 -16.76
N ALA A 119 6.24 23.54 -15.64
CA ALA A 119 7.11 23.77 -14.50
C ALA A 119 8.58 23.48 -14.83
N ASN A 120 9.50 24.02 -14.02
CA ASN A 120 10.93 23.71 -14.12
C ASN A 120 11.25 22.37 -13.41
N ALA A 121 10.91 21.26 -14.06
CA ALA A 121 10.94 19.92 -13.49
C ALA A 121 11.57 18.86 -14.42
N ALA A 122 11.97 17.73 -13.84
CA ALA A 122 12.44 16.54 -14.56
C ALA A 122 12.04 15.24 -13.83
N PHE A 123 11.96 14.15 -14.58
CA PHE A 123 12.03 12.80 -14.02
C PHE A 123 13.47 12.48 -13.60
N VAL A 124 13.63 11.78 -12.47
CA VAL A 124 14.94 11.34 -11.96
C VAL A 124 14.91 9.84 -11.74
N VAL A 125 15.87 9.14 -12.35
CA VAL A 125 15.99 7.68 -12.32
C VAL A 125 17.41 7.31 -11.95
N LEU A 126 17.62 6.63 -10.81
CA LEU A 126 18.90 6.00 -10.47
C LEU A 126 18.85 4.54 -10.95
N ALA A 127 19.60 4.19 -12.00
CA ALA A 127 19.57 2.85 -12.57
C ALA A 127 20.93 2.44 -13.15
N ARG A 128 21.27 1.15 -13.05
CA ARG A 128 22.50 0.60 -13.62
C ARG A 128 22.20 -0.02 -14.99
N ASN A 129 23.23 -0.20 -15.81
CA ASN A 129 23.08 -0.77 -17.16
C ASN A 129 22.35 -2.13 -17.23
N LYS A 130 22.36 -2.91 -16.14
CA LYS A 130 21.68 -4.21 -16.02
C LYS A 130 20.18 -4.12 -15.75
N GLU A 131 19.66 -2.93 -15.41
CA GLU A 131 18.25 -2.68 -15.06
C GLU A 131 17.47 -2.07 -16.25
N LEU A 132 18.04 -2.12 -17.46
CA LEU A 132 17.47 -1.55 -18.70
C LEU A 132 16.04 -2.02 -18.98
N ASP A 133 15.73 -3.32 -18.88
CA ASP A 133 14.40 -3.84 -19.16
C ASP A 133 13.34 -3.29 -18.18
N GLY A 134 13.70 -3.20 -16.88
CA GLY A 134 12.87 -2.58 -15.85
C GLY A 134 12.70 -1.07 -16.04
N VAL A 135 13.73 -0.37 -16.52
CA VAL A 135 13.66 1.05 -16.91
C VAL A 135 12.73 1.24 -18.11
N ILE A 136 12.78 0.37 -19.12
CA ILE A 136 11.90 0.41 -20.29
C ILE A 136 10.43 0.20 -19.87
N GLN A 137 10.17 -0.74 -18.96
CA GLN A 137 8.83 -0.93 -18.37
C GLN A 137 8.33 0.37 -17.70
N SER A 138 9.17 1.01 -16.87
CA SER A 138 8.83 2.26 -16.21
C SER A 138 8.54 3.40 -17.19
N ILE A 139 9.40 3.60 -18.19
CA ILE A 139 9.22 4.64 -19.21
C ILE A 139 7.91 4.42 -19.98
N LYS A 140 7.65 3.19 -20.46
CA LYS A 140 6.40 2.87 -21.17
C LYS A 140 5.15 3.23 -20.35
N SER A 141 5.17 2.94 -19.06
CA SER A 141 4.04 3.22 -18.17
C SER A 141 3.89 4.73 -17.92
N VAL A 142 4.98 5.46 -17.67
CA VAL A 142 4.99 6.92 -17.52
C VAL A 142 4.53 7.64 -18.79
N GLU A 143 5.02 7.23 -19.97
CA GLU A 143 4.62 7.80 -21.25
C GLU A 143 3.14 7.52 -21.54
N ARG A 144 2.69 6.26 -21.43
CA ARG A 144 1.29 5.85 -21.69
C ARG A 144 0.28 6.65 -20.86
N HIS A 145 0.58 6.88 -19.58
CA HIS A 145 -0.37 7.44 -18.60
C HIS A 145 -0.15 8.91 -18.28
N PHE A 146 0.95 9.54 -18.68
CA PHE A 146 1.23 10.95 -18.39
C PHE A 146 2.06 11.65 -19.48
N ASN A 147 3.28 11.17 -19.71
CA ASN A 147 4.31 12.02 -20.32
C ASN A 147 4.12 12.21 -21.84
N ARG A 148 3.31 11.36 -22.49
CA ARG A 148 2.83 11.53 -23.88
C ARG A 148 2.14 12.86 -24.18
N TRP A 149 1.72 13.60 -23.15
CA TRP A 149 1.10 14.93 -23.27
C TRP A 149 2.07 16.05 -22.89
N TYR A 150 2.82 15.85 -21.80
CA TYR A 150 3.60 16.93 -21.20
C TYR A 150 5.06 16.97 -21.64
N HIS A 151 5.68 15.85 -22.03
CA HIS A 151 7.06 15.77 -22.49
C HIS A 151 8.09 16.40 -21.53
N TYR A 152 7.99 16.06 -20.24
CA TYR A 152 9.00 16.39 -19.23
C TYR A 152 10.27 15.55 -19.44
N PRO A 153 11.46 16.15 -19.25
CA PRO A 153 12.74 15.48 -19.51
C PRO A 153 13.08 14.43 -18.46
N TYR A 154 13.91 13.46 -18.83
CA TYR A 154 14.45 12.44 -17.92
C TYR A 154 15.93 12.67 -17.63
N VAL A 155 16.32 12.58 -16.36
CA VAL A 155 17.71 12.57 -15.90
C VAL A 155 18.02 11.21 -15.30
N PHE A 156 18.80 10.42 -16.02
CA PHE A 156 19.29 9.12 -15.58
C PHE A 156 20.63 9.28 -14.85
N LEU A 157 20.74 8.67 -13.67
CA LEU A 157 21.94 8.67 -12.82
C LEU A 157 22.41 7.22 -12.57
N ASN A 158 23.71 7.02 -12.42
CA ASN A 158 24.35 5.71 -12.28
C ASN A 158 25.71 5.87 -11.57
N ASP A 159 26.14 4.90 -10.78
CA ASP A 159 27.47 4.89 -10.15
C ASP A 159 28.58 4.47 -11.13
N GLY A 160 28.22 3.70 -12.15
CA GLY A 160 29.04 3.44 -13.34
C GLY A 160 28.77 4.42 -14.49
N GLU A 161 29.50 4.24 -15.60
CA GLU A 161 29.15 4.86 -16.87
C GLU A 161 27.91 4.17 -17.46
N PHE A 162 26.99 4.93 -18.07
CA PHE A 162 26.00 4.34 -18.99
C PHE A 162 26.66 3.93 -20.30
N ASN A 163 26.39 2.71 -20.76
CA ASN A 163 26.83 2.24 -22.08
C ASN A 163 25.91 2.78 -23.20
N GLU A 164 26.41 2.79 -24.44
CA GLU A 164 25.63 3.36 -25.55
C GLU A 164 24.33 2.60 -25.81
N THR A 165 24.31 1.27 -25.65
CA THR A 165 23.08 0.47 -25.79
C THR A 165 21.97 0.92 -24.83
N PHE A 166 22.29 1.24 -23.57
CA PHE A 166 21.33 1.80 -22.62
C PHE A 166 20.82 3.17 -23.10
N LYS A 167 21.73 4.06 -23.52
CA LYS A 167 21.39 5.42 -23.96
C LYS A 167 20.51 5.42 -25.21
N GLU A 168 20.94 4.72 -26.25
CA GLU A 168 20.24 4.58 -27.54
C GLU A 168 18.86 3.95 -27.36
N THR A 169 18.77 2.92 -26.51
CA THR A 169 17.52 2.22 -26.23
C THR A 169 16.56 3.14 -25.48
N VAL A 170 16.97 3.74 -24.36
CA VAL A 170 16.14 4.66 -23.56
C VAL A 170 15.66 5.86 -24.39
N ALA A 171 16.54 6.46 -25.20
CA ALA A 171 16.20 7.59 -26.07
C ALA A 171 15.21 7.21 -27.21
N ASN A 172 14.96 5.93 -27.45
CA ASN A 172 13.96 5.43 -28.40
C ASN A 172 12.60 5.10 -27.75
N TYR A 173 12.51 5.05 -26.41
CA TYR A 173 11.26 4.80 -25.66
C TYR A 173 10.53 6.07 -25.18
N THR A 174 11.10 7.27 -25.40
CA THR A 174 10.43 8.55 -25.08
C THR A 174 10.65 9.57 -26.19
N SER A 175 9.72 10.52 -26.30
CA SER A 175 9.86 11.71 -27.14
C SER A 175 10.47 12.91 -26.40
N SER A 176 10.72 12.76 -25.10
CA SER A 176 11.22 13.81 -24.21
C SER A 176 12.75 13.90 -24.25
N PRO A 177 13.35 15.05 -23.86
CA PRO A 177 14.80 15.16 -23.73
C PRO A 177 15.31 14.19 -22.65
N VAL A 178 16.42 13.51 -22.91
CA VAL A 178 17.06 12.58 -21.97
C VAL A 178 18.50 13.01 -21.71
N GLU A 179 18.88 13.05 -20.44
CA GLU A 179 20.24 13.34 -19.98
C GLU A 179 20.77 12.17 -19.14
N PHE A 180 22.06 11.84 -19.34
CA PHE A 180 22.73 10.75 -18.63
C PHE A 180 23.87 11.32 -17.80
N GLY A 181 23.79 11.14 -16.49
CA GLY A 181 24.79 11.56 -15.51
C GLY A 181 25.42 10.38 -14.78
N LYS A 182 26.66 10.58 -14.34
CA LYS A 182 27.35 9.65 -13.45
C LYS A 182 27.48 10.29 -12.07
N VAL A 183 27.17 9.51 -11.04
CA VAL A 183 27.35 9.91 -9.65
C VAL A 183 28.85 10.07 -9.35
N ALA A 184 29.19 11.15 -8.65
CA ALA A 184 30.58 11.45 -8.29
C ALA A 184 31.08 10.42 -7.25
N PRO A 185 32.31 9.87 -7.36
CA PRO A 185 32.85 8.93 -6.38
C PRO A 185 32.84 9.46 -4.94
N GLU A 186 32.97 10.77 -4.77
CA GLU A 186 32.94 11.47 -3.48
C GLU A 186 31.54 11.44 -2.82
N THR A 187 30.47 11.18 -3.59
CA THR A 187 29.09 11.05 -3.12
C THR A 187 28.56 9.62 -3.16
N TRP A 188 29.39 8.62 -3.50
CA TRP A 188 29.00 7.21 -3.59
C TRP A 188 30.00 6.26 -2.90
N GLY A 189 29.54 5.58 -1.87
CA GLY A 189 30.38 4.74 -1.00
C GLY A 189 30.73 5.45 0.32
N PHE A 190 31.74 4.92 1.02
CA PHE A 190 32.09 5.33 2.37
C PHE A 190 32.71 6.74 2.42
N PRO A 191 32.22 7.65 3.29
CA PRO A 191 32.83 8.96 3.50
C PRO A 191 34.11 8.88 4.36
N ASP A 192 35.00 9.87 4.20
CA ASP A 192 36.33 9.93 4.85
C ASP A 192 36.33 9.82 6.39
N TRP A 193 35.19 10.02 7.04
CA TRP A 193 35.07 9.99 8.51
C TRP A 193 34.81 8.59 9.10
N ILE A 194 34.49 7.57 8.29
CA ILE A 194 34.32 6.17 8.74
C ILE A 194 35.46 5.30 8.21
N ASP A 195 36.03 4.41 9.05
CA ASP A 195 36.96 3.38 8.55
C ASP A 195 36.18 2.40 7.66
N PRO A 196 36.55 2.24 6.37
CA PRO A 196 35.87 1.30 5.47
C PRO A 196 35.84 -0.15 5.98
N LYS A 197 36.75 -0.55 6.89
CA LYS A 197 36.70 -1.87 7.55
C LYS A 197 35.57 -1.96 8.55
N VAL A 198 35.36 -0.92 9.36
CA VAL A 198 34.27 -0.86 10.35
C VAL A 198 32.92 -0.83 9.63
N ALA A 199 32.82 -0.05 8.55
CA ALA A 199 31.63 -0.01 7.71
C ALA A 199 31.33 -1.37 7.03
N LYS A 200 32.35 -2.04 6.46
CA LYS A 200 32.20 -3.37 5.86
C LYS A 200 31.86 -4.45 6.89
N GLU A 201 32.38 -4.38 8.12
CA GLU A 201 31.99 -5.26 9.22
C GLU A 201 30.52 -5.02 9.65
N GLY A 202 30.08 -3.76 9.68
CA GLY A 202 28.69 -3.38 9.91
C GLY A 202 27.72 -3.97 8.87
N ILE A 203 28.09 -3.89 7.59
CA ILE A 203 27.35 -4.51 6.47
C ILE A 203 27.38 -6.05 6.57
N ALA A 204 28.55 -6.65 6.82
CA ALA A 204 28.69 -8.10 6.95
C ALA A 204 27.79 -8.67 8.06
N LYS A 205 27.82 -8.05 9.26
CA LYS A 205 26.97 -8.42 10.40
C LYS A 205 25.47 -8.33 10.09
N GLN A 206 25.05 -7.36 9.28
CA GLN A 206 23.65 -7.23 8.84
C GLN A 206 23.26 -8.32 7.82
N GLY A 207 24.19 -8.70 6.93
CA GLY A 207 24.06 -9.87 6.06
C GLY A 207 23.93 -11.18 6.85
N ASP A 208 24.77 -11.40 7.86
CA ASP A 208 24.72 -12.57 8.76
C ASP A 208 23.42 -12.62 9.58
N ALA A 209 22.88 -11.45 9.96
CA ALA A 209 21.58 -11.30 10.61
C ALA A 209 20.38 -11.39 9.64
N ALA A 210 20.62 -11.64 8.35
CA ALA A 210 19.62 -11.73 7.28
C ALA A 210 18.72 -10.48 7.11
N VAL A 211 19.23 -9.29 7.48
CA VAL A 211 18.54 -8.01 7.26
C VAL A 211 18.36 -7.76 5.76
N MET A 212 17.17 -7.36 5.33
CA MET A 212 16.85 -7.18 3.91
C MET A 212 17.79 -6.16 3.26
N TYR A 213 18.55 -6.61 2.25
CA TYR A 213 19.64 -5.88 1.58
C TYR A 213 20.81 -5.41 2.48
N GLY A 214 20.80 -5.72 3.79
CA GLY A 214 21.80 -5.26 4.76
C GLY A 214 23.23 -5.76 4.51
N GLY A 215 23.39 -6.83 3.72
CA GLY A 215 24.70 -7.31 3.26
C GLY A 215 25.21 -6.68 1.95
N LEU A 216 24.53 -5.68 1.38
CA LEU A 216 24.83 -5.14 0.04
C LEU A 216 25.36 -3.70 0.09
N GLU A 217 26.68 -3.53 0.11
CA GLU A 217 27.38 -2.22 0.13
C GLU A 217 26.81 -1.17 -0.86
N SER A 218 26.47 -1.58 -2.09
CA SER A 218 25.86 -0.68 -3.09
C SER A 218 24.45 -0.19 -2.74
N TYR A 219 23.70 -0.92 -1.90
CA TYR A 219 22.37 -0.53 -1.42
C TYR A 219 22.46 0.51 -0.32
N HIS A 220 23.42 0.36 0.60
CA HIS A 220 23.74 1.36 1.62
C HIS A 220 24.22 2.67 0.97
N ALA A 221 25.08 2.59 -0.05
CA ALA A 221 25.48 3.73 -0.86
C ALA A 221 24.29 4.40 -1.59
N MET A 222 23.35 3.61 -2.12
CA MET A 222 22.14 4.11 -2.78
C MET A 222 21.22 4.89 -1.83
N CYS A 223 20.89 4.32 -0.66
CA CYS A 223 20.04 5.02 0.31
C CYS A 223 20.71 6.29 0.84
N ARG A 224 22.03 6.28 1.06
CA ARG A 224 22.79 7.50 1.40
C ARG A 224 22.77 8.54 0.27
N PHE A 225 22.87 8.11 -0.98
CA PHE A 225 22.87 8.99 -2.15
C PHE A 225 21.53 9.71 -2.35
N TYR A 226 20.40 8.99 -2.26
CA TYR A 226 19.07 9.61 -2.27
C TYR A 226 18.84 10.47 -1.03
N SER A 227 19.31 10.05 0.16
CA SER A 227 19.17 10.86 1.39
C SER A 227 19.87 12.23 1.36
N GLY A 228 20.96 12.38 0.60
CA GLY A 228 21.87 13.53 0.80
C GLY A 228 22.50 14.18 -0.43
N PHE A 229 22.45 13.54 -1.62
CA PHE A 229 23.34 13.92 -2.71
C PHE A 229 22.68 14.08 -4.09
N PHE A 230 21.60 13.34 -4.40
CA PHE A 230 20.99 13.41 -5.74
C PHE A 230 20.59 14.84 -6.14
N TYR A 231 19.96 15.59 -5.22
CA TYR A 231 19.48 16.95 -5.44
C TYR A 231 20.59 17.98 -5.72
N ASN A 232 21.85 17.65 -5.44
CA ASN A 232 23.03 18.47 -5.75
C ASN A 232 23.82 17.98 -6.97
N HIS A 233 23.37 16.92 -7.65
CA HIS A 233 23.99 16.44 -8.89
C HIS A 233 23.97 17.53 -9.98
N PRO A 234 25.05 17.76 -10.76
CA PRO A 234 25.14 18.88 -11.72
C PRO A 234 23.98 18.99 -12.72
N LEU A 235 23.44 17.87 -13.20
CA LEU A 235 22.29 17.86 -14.11
C LEU A 235 20.98 18.34 -13.45
N LEU A 236 20.88 18.25 -12.12
CA LEU A 236 19.67 18.62 -11.36
C LEU A 236 19.71 20.04 -10.80
N LEU A 237 20.88 20.69 -10.75
CA LEU A 237 21.03 22.07 -10.27
C LEU A 237 20.17 23.11 -11.01
N LYS A 238 19.81 22.82 -12.27
CA LYS A 238 18.96 23.68 -13.11
C LYS A 238 17.45 23.52 -12.88
N TYR A 239 17.01 22.44 -12.25
CA TYR A 239 15.60 22.15 -11.99
C TYR A 239 15.18 22.58 -10.57
N GLU A 240 13.90 22.94 -10.41
CA GLU A 240 13.26 23.27 -9.13
C GLU A 240 12.51 22.08 -8.52
N TRP A 241 12.02 21.17 -9.35
CA TRP A 241 11.24 20.00 -8.96
C TRP A 241 11.82 18.73 -9.57
N TYR A 242 11.60 17.61 -8.89
CA TYR A 242 11.82 16.27 -9.45
C TYR A 242 10.61 15.38 -9.27
N TRP A 243 10.49 14.39 -10.14
CA TRP A 243 9.64 13.22 -9.96
C TRP A 243 10.53 11.98 -10.02
N ARG A 244 10.68 11.26 -8.91
CA ARG A 244 11.45 10.02 -8.86
C ARG A 244 10.68 8.86 -9.49
N VAL A 245 11.37 8.11 -10.34
CA VAL A 245 10.87 6.90 -10.98
C VAL A 245 11.95 5.83 -10.88
N GLU A 246 11.64 4.72 -10.21
CA GLU A 246 12.50 3.54 -10.17
C GLU A 246 12.25 2.61 -11.37
N PRO A 247 13.13 1.62 -11.64
CA PRO A 247 12.82 0.50 -12.54
C PRO A 247 11.61 -0.32 -12.07
N GLU A 248 10.99 -1.07 -12.98
CA GLU A 248 9.93 -2.06 -12.70
C GLU A 248 8.64 -1.52 -12.04
N ILE A 249 8.37 -0.21 -12.17
CA ILE A 249 7.11 0.39 -11.69
C ILE A 249 5.92 0.07 -12.63
N THR A 250 4.71 0.42 -12.19
CA THR A 250 3.49 0.42 -13.02
C THR A 250 2.55 1.53 -12.55
N TYR A 251 2.17 2.45 -13.44
CA TYR A 251 0.96 3.27 -13.29
C TYR A 251 -0.25 2.53 -13.85
N PHE A 252 -1.40 2.70 -13.22
CA PHE A 252 -2.67 2.06 -13.62
C PHE A 252 -3.73 3.05 -14.10
N CYS A 253 -3.56 4.35 -13.83
CA CYS A 253 -4.52 5.42 -14.08
C CYS A 253 -3.91 6.49 -15.00
N ASP A 254 -4.73 7.13 -15.85
CA ASP A 254 -4.30 8.23 -16.72
C ASP A 254 -4.22 9.56 -15.94
N ILE A 255 -3.01 10.11 -15.81
CA ILE A 255 -2.71 11.37 -15.13
C ILE A 255 -2.92 12.52 -16.12
N THR A 256 -4.16 13.02 -16.17
CA THR A 256 -4.64 13.95 -17.20
C THR A 256 -4.38 15.44 -16.93
N TYR A 257 -3.56 15.77 -15.93
CA TYR A 257 -3.16 17.13 -15.56
C TYR A 257 -1.67 17.19 -15.25
N ASP A 258 -1.07 18.38 -15.23
CA ASP A 258 0.32 18.60 -14.82
C ASP A 258 0.43 18.63 -13.28
N PRO A 259 1.06 17.63 -12.62
CA PRO A 259 1.15 17.59 -11.17
C PRO A 259 2.16 18.60 -10.62
N PHE A 260 3.19 18.98 -11.36
CA PHE A 260 4.15 19.97 -10.89
C PHE A 260 3.50 21.36 -10.81
N LEU A 261 2.71 21.73 -11.82
CA LEU A 261 1.92 22.97 -11.78
C LEU A 261 0.88 22.95 -10.65
N LYS A 262 0.26 21.80 -10.35
CA LYS A 262 -0.66 21.69 -9.20
C LYS A 262 0.02 21.72 -7.84
N MET A 263 1.20 21.12 -7.69
CA MET A 263 2.03 21.25 -6.49
C MET A 263 2.47 22.70 -6.26
N ILE A 264 2.77 23.45 -7.32
CA ILE A 264 3.05 24.89 -7.26
C ILE A 264 1.79 25.70 -6.88
N GLU A 265 0.66 25.48 -7.55
CA GLU A 265 -0.61 26.19 -7.30
C GLU A 265 -1.10 26.03 -5.85
N ALA A 266 -0.97 24.82 -5.29
CA ALA A 266 -1.35 24.51 -3.92
C ALA A 266 -0.25 24.78 -2.87
N ASN A 267 0.90 25.36 -3.28
CA ASN A 267 2.07 25.60 -2.42
C ASN A 267 2.49 24.37 -1.59
N LYS A 268 2.55 23.21 -2.24
CA LYS A 268 3.08 21.97 -1.67
C LYS A 268 4.62 21.96 -1.74
N THR A 269 5.23 21.01 -1.03
CA THR A 269 6.69 20.81 -0.99
C THR A 269 7.09 19.41 -1.40
N TYR A 270 6.32 18.39 -0.99
CA TYR A 270 6.60 16.97 -1.19
C TYR A 270 5.30 16.20 -1.38
N GLY A 271 5.28 15.14 -2.17
CA GLY A 271 4.10 14.31 -2.35
C GLY A 271 4.38 12.87 -2.76
N PHE A 272 3.48 11.98 -2.34
CA PHE A 272 3.64 10.53 -2.31
C PHE A 272 2.40 9.78 -2.81
N THR A 273 2.54 8.50 -3.16
CA THR A 273 1.42 7.58 -3.51
C THR A 273 1.24 6.41 -2.53
N ILE A 274 2.27 6.08 -1.73
CA ILE A 274 2.26 4.95 -0.80
C ILE A 274 2.94 5.37 0.51
N ALA A 275 2.36 5.00 1.65
CA ALA A 275 2.97 5.14 2.98
C ALA A 275 2.85 3.81 3.74
N VAL A 276 3.96 3.31 4.26
CA VAL A 276 4.08 1.97 4.88
C VAL A 276 5.05 1.98 6.06
N LYS A 277 5.05 0.90 6.85
CA LYS A 277 5.97 0.71 7.97
C LYS A 277 7.30 0.11 7.50
N GLU A 278 8.41 0.64 7.99
CA GLU A 278 9.77 0.12 7.78
C GLU A 278 10.02 -1.13 8.63
N LEU A 279 10.95 -1.98 8.17
CA LEU A 279 11.45 -3.12 8.93
C LEU A 279 12.30 -2.60 10.09
N ARG A 280 11.85 -2.76 11.34
CA ARG A 280 12.52 -2.19 12.53
C ARG A 280 13.98 -2.61 12.67
N GLU A 281 14.33 -3.79 12.17
CA GLU A 281 15.69 -4.36 12.14
C GLU A 281 16.66 -3.55 11.25
N THR A 282 16.14 -2.74 10.31
CA THR A 282 16.96 -1.89 9.42
C THR A 282 17.30 -0.53 10.01
N VAL A 283 16.51 -0.05 10.99
CA VAL A 283 16.54 1.34 11.49
C VAL A 283 16.50 1.50 13.03
N PRO A 284 17.05 0.59 13.86
CA PRO A 284 16.82 0.60 15.32
C PRO A 284 17.26 1.89 16.03
N ASN A 285 18.21 2.68 15.51
CA ASN A 285 18.57 3.98 16.10
C ASN A 285 18.06 5.22 15.32
N ILE A 286 17.36 5.11 14.19
CA ILE A 286 17.07 6.29 13.32
C ILE A 286 16.29 7.39 14.07
N PHE A 287 15.30 7.00 14.86
CA PHE A 287 14.41 7.93 15.56
C PHE A 287 15.13 8.68 16.70
N ARG A 288 16.12 8.05 17.33
CA ARG A 288 16.98 8.69 18.33
C ARG A 288 17.72 9.89 17.74
N TYR A 289 18.22 9.79 16.52
CA TYR A 289 18.90 10.91 15.86
C TYR A 289 17.91 11.94 15.32
N ALA A 290 16.74 11.54 14.80
CA ALA A 290 15.69 12.48 14.38
C ALA A 290 15.10 13.30 15.55
N SER A 291 14.81 12.65 16.68
CA SER A 291 14.33 13.31 17.90
C SER A 291 15.42 14.17 18.55
N ALA A 292 16.68 13.71 18.55
CA ALA A 292 17.82 14.53 18.97
C ALA A 292 17.98 15.78 18.08
N TYR A 293 17.78 15.68 16.76
CA TYR A 293 17.79 16.82 15.85
C TYR A 293 16.69 17.84 16.18
N LYS A 294 15.44 17.38 16.38
CA LYS A 294 14.33 18.24 16.84
C LYS A 294 14.73 19.01 18.09
N ARG A 295 15.19 18.30 19.12
CA ARG A 295 15.56 18.89 20.41
C ARG A 295 16.72 19.89 20.30
N LEU A 296 17.81 19.53 19.63
CA LEU A 296 19.00 20.38 19.51
C LEU A 296 18.72 21.69 18.75
N ASN A 297 17.75 21.68 17.83
CA ASN A 297 17.31 22.86 17.07
C ASN A 297 16.05 23.53 17.65
N ASN A 298 15.53 23.06 18.80
CA ASN A 298 14.31 23.54 19.45
C ASN A 298 13.05 23.49 18.55
N LEU A 299 12.94 22.47 17.69
CA LEU A 299 11.83 22.29 16.76
C LEU A 299 10.61 21.64 17.43
N THR A 300 9.52 22.39 17.50
CA THR A 300 8.17 21.88 17.80
C THR A 300 7.53 21.32 16.53
N SER A 301 6.75 20.23 16.63
CA SER A 301 6.00 19.72 15.48
C SER A 301 5.03 20.76 14.91
N GLN A 302 4.81 20.70 13.59
CA GLN A 302 3.74 21.41 12.90
C GLN A 302 2.52 20.53 12.61
N GLY A 303 2.40 19.37 13.28
CA GLY A 303 1.31 18.41 13.14
C GLY A 303 1.58 17.25 12.17
N LEU A 304 2.79 17.14 11.60
CA LEU A 304 3.18 16.07 10.68
C LEU A 304 4.06 15.00 11.34
N TRP A 305 4.85 15.37 12.35
CA TRP A 305 5.67 14.42 13.12
C TRP A 305 4.82 13.30 13.74
N GLU A 306 3.60 13.66 14.13
CA GLU A 306 2.60 12.80 14.76
C GLU A 306 2.16 11.62 13.87
N MET A 307 2.35 11.72 12.53
CA MET A 307 2.16 10.59 11.61
C MET A 307 3.19 9.47 11.84
N PHE A 308 4.37 9.82 12.37
CA PHE A 308 5.51 8.93 12.55
C PHE A 308 5.66 8.47 14.02
N THR A 309 4.94 9.07 14.96
CA THR A 309 4.96 8.63 16.36
C THR A 309 3.86 7.62 16.66
N GLU A 310 4.11 6.72 17.60
CA GLU A 310 3.02 6.04 18.29
C GLU A 310 2.19 7.08 19.07
N PRO A 311 0.84 6.97 19.09
CA PRO A 311 0.04 7.86 19.93
C PRO A 311 0.41 7.67 21.40
N PRO A 312 0.37 8.72 22.24
CA PRO A 312 0.62 8.58 23.67
C PRO A 312 -0.28 7.50 24.26
N GLU A 313 0.27 6.61 25.07
CA GLU A 313 -0.56 5.67 25.82
C GLU A 313 -1.51 6.45 26.71
N ASP A 314 -2.82 6.28 26.49
CA ASP A 314 -3.84 6.72 27.42
C ASP A 314 -3.49 6.14 28.79
N LYS A 315 -3.05 7.02 29.70
CA LYS A 315 -2.95 6.69 31.13
C LYS A 315 -4.34 6.32 31.59
N LYS A 316 -4.64 5.01 31.58
CA LYS A 316 -5.82 4.44 32.22
C LYS A 316 -5.91 5.08 33.58
N GLU A 317 -6.98 5.83 33.83
CA GLU A 317 -7.23 6.42 35.13
C GLU A 317 -7.20 5.26 36.14
N GLU A 318 -6.16 5.22 36.99
CA GLU A 318 -6.11 4.26 38.08
C GLU A 318 -7.26 4.62 39.01
N THR A 319 -8.38 3.91 38.84
CA THR A 319 -9.67 4.26 39.42
C THR A 319 -9.51 4.54 40.90
N SER A 320 -9.72 5.81 41.27
CA SER A 320 -9.29 6.42 42.52
C SER A 320 -9.43 5.51 43.74
N LYS A 321 -8.31 5.00 44.24
CA LYS A 321 -8.21 4.49 45.61
C LYS A 321 -7.83 5.64 46.51
N ASP A 322 -8.85 6.25 47.11
CA ASP A 322 -8.83 7.09 48.30
C ASP A 322 -7.58 7.98 48.46
N GLU A 323 -7.68 9.23 48.00
CA GLU A 323 -6.63 10.26 48.15
C GLU A 323 -6.35 10.57 49.63
N GLU A 324 -5.36 9.89 50.23
CA GLU A 324 -4.66 10.47 51.38
C GLU A 324 -3.85 11.69 50.91
N PRO A 325 -3.87 12.81 51.65
CA PRO A 325 -3.20 14.04 51.22
C PRO A 325 -1.68 13.82 51.14
N PRO A 326 -1.00 14.35 50.11
CA PRO A 326 0.42 14.07 49.88
C PRO A 326 1.27 14.50 51.08
N LEU A 327 2.06 13.56 51.60
CA LEU A 327 3.00 13.80 52.68
C LEU A 327 4.02 14.89 52.27
N PRO A 328 4.44 15.76 53.21
CA PRO A 328 5.50 16.73 52.96
C PRO A 328 6.76 16.10 52.35
N GLU A 329 7.39 16.82 51.42
CA GLU A 329 8.52 16.35 50.60
C GLU A 329 9.68 15.73 51.42
N GLU A 330 9.90 16.21 52.64
CA GLU A 330 10.93 15.70 53.56
C GLU A 330 10.63 14.28 54.09
N ILE A 331 9.35 13.89 54.16
CA ILE A 331 8.93 12.55 54.58
C ILE A 331 9.00 11.59 53.39
N ALA A 332 8.56 12.02 52.21
CA ALA A 332 8.59 11.22 50.98
C ALA A 332 9.99 10.69 50.66
N ARG A 333 11.04 11.52 50.86
CA ARG A 333 12.46 11.13 50.64
C ARG A 333 12.99 10.02 51.57
N ASN A 334 12.25 9.66 52.61
CA ASN A 334 12.60 8.58 53.55
C ASN A 334 11.81 7.28 53.31
N ASP A 335 10.91 7.25 52.32
CA ASP A 335 10.19 6.03 51.96
C ASP A 335 11.05 5.12 51.06
N PRO A 336 11.29 3.84 51.42
CA PRO A 336 12.04 2.90 50.57
C PRO A 336 11.42 2.65 49.18
N SER A 337 10.12 2.89 49.01
CA SER A 337 9.39 2.72 47.74
C SER A 337 9.47 3.93 46.81
N SER A 338 9.72 5.14 47.34
CA SER A 338 9.87 6.36 46.53
C SER A 338 11.17 6.42 45.70
N ASN A 339 12.12 5.53 46.01
CA ASN A 339 13.43 5.44 45.35
C ASN A 339 13.45 4.43 44.18
N SER A 340 12.29 4.00 43.67
CA SER A 340 12.25 3.41 42.33
C SER A 340 12.70 4.46 41.31
N LEU A 341 13.75 4.14 40.57
CA LEU A 341 14.12 4.94 39.40
C LEU A 341 12.91 4.99 38.44
N PRO A 342 12.67 6.12 37.75
CA PRO A 342 11.62 6.17 36.74
C PRO A 342 11.88 5.07 35.70
N ASP A 343 10.83 4.40 35.24
CA ASP A 343 10.96 3.37 34.22
C ASP A 343 11.35 4.02 32.89
N ILE A 344 12.53 3.67 32.37
CA ILE A 344 13.09 4.25 31.14
C ILE A 344 12.88 3.23 30.03
N ASP A 345 11.83 3.45 29.24
CA ASP A 345 11.64 2.73 27.99
C ASP A 345 12.84 3.01 27.05
N PRO A 346 13.59 1.98 26.62
CA PRO A 346 14.83 2.16 25.87
C PRO A 346 14.62 2.58 24.40
N GLU A 347 13.41 2.38 23.86
CA GLU A 347 13.06 2.75 22.48
C GLU A 347 12.48 4.18 22.41
N ALA A 348 12.00 4.73 23.54
CA ALA A 348 11.39 6.05 23.62
C ALA A 348 12.42 7.20 23.66
N MET A 349 12.15 8.26 22.90
CA MET A 349 13.05 9.41 22.73
C MET A 349 12.25 10.71 22.97
N GLU A 350 12.61 11.45 24.03
CA GLU A 350 11.83 12.61 24.53
C GLU A 350 10.35 12.30 24.86
N GLY A 351 10.03 11.03 25.14
CA GLY A 351 8.68 10.54 25.42
C GLY A 351 7.89 10.06 24.18
N GLU A 352 8.46 10.20 22.98
CA GLU A 352 7.88 9.74 21.71
C GLU A 352 8.49 8.37 21.31
N LYS A 353 7.76 7.55 20.55
CA LYS A 353 8.24 6.29 19.94
C LYS A 353 7.99 6.29 18.44
N TYR A 354 8.87 5.69 17.63
CA TYR A 354 8.68 5.58 16.19
C TYR A 354 7.70 4.45 15.84
N ASN A 355 6.59 4.78 15.17
CA ASN A 355 5.60 3.78 14.71
C ASN A 355 6.01 3.06 13.40
N MET A 356 7.29 3.22 12.99
CA MET A 356 7.93 2.78 11.75
C MET A 356 7.41 3.39 10.43
N CYS A 357 6.43 4.30 10.46
CA CYS A 357 5.85 4.85 9.24
C CYS A 357 6.81 5.71 8.41
N HIS A 358 6.68 5.63 7.09
CA HIS A 358 7.36 6.47 6.12
C HIS A 358 6.58 6.59 4.80
N PHE A 359 6.78 7.67 4.06
CA PHE A 359 6.42 7.81 2.66
C PHE A 359 7.36 6.95 1.80
N TRP A 360 6.82 6.13 0.90
CA TRP A 360 7.59 5.09 0.21
C TRP A 360 8.30 5.66 -1.03
N SER A 361 9.52 6.15 -0.81
CA SER A 361 10.29 7.05 -1.69
C SER A 361 10.61 6.60 -3.12
N ASN A 362 10.25 5.39 -3.56
CA ASN A 362 10.37 5.03 -4.99
C ASN A 362 9.39 5.82 -5.88
N PHE A 363 8.31 6.36 -5.30
CA PHE A 363 7.56 7.47 -5.86
C PHE A 363 7.76 8.70 -4.98
N GLU A 364 8.24 9.79 -5.57
CA GLU A 364 8.27 11.13 -4.95
C GLU A 364 8.04 12.18 -6.02
N ILE A 365 7.18 13.17 -5.76
CA ILE A 365 7.15 14.44 -6.49
C ILE A 365 7.45 15.54 -5.48
N ALA A 366 8.61 16.17 -5.56
CA ALA A 366 9.04 17.11 -4.53
C ALA A 366 9.95 18.23 -5.03
N ARG A 367 10.00 19.30 -4.23
CA ARG A 367 10.71 20.53 -4.53
C ARG A 367 12.17 20.42 -4.11
N LEU A 368 13.09 20.44 -5.08
CA LEU A 368 14.53 20.31 -4.87
C LEU A 368 15.10 21.41 -3.94
N SER A 369 14.47 22.58 -3.85
CA SER A 369 14.87 23.63 -2.92
C SER A 369 14.64 23.30 -1.44
N TRP A 370 13.78 22.33 -1.10
CA TRP A 370 13.62 21.86 0.28
C TRP A 370 14.79 20.94 0.68
N PHE A 371 15.15 19.99 -0.19
CA PHE A 371 16.34 19.17 -0.01
C PHE A 371 17.64 20.00 0.03
N ARG A 372 17.69 21.11 -0.72
CA ARG A 372 18.79 22.11 -0.70
C ARG A 372 18.68 23.13 0.46
N SER A 373 17.70 23.02 1.36
CA SER A 373 17.58 23.91 2.52
C SER A 373 18.67 23.63 3.55
N LYS A 374 19.03 24.62 4.36
CA LYS A 374 20.03 24.42 5.43
C LYS A 374 19.51 23.39 6.43
N GLU A 375 18.23 23.49 6.75
CA GLU A 375 17.51 22.70 7.74
C GLU A 375 17.44 21.21 7.34
N TYR A 376 17.32 20.90 6.05
CA TYR A 376 17.43 19.53 5.55
C TYR A 376 18.88 19.04 5.53
N ASN A 377 19.84 19.88 5.14
CA ASN A 377 21.26 19.48 5.07
C ASN A 377 21.87 19.27 6.48
N ASP A 378 21.47 20.07 7.47
CA ASP A 378 21.84 19.88 8.88
C ASP A 378 21.27 18.56 9.44
N PHE A 379 20.02 18.23 9.10
CA PHE A 379 19.39 16.95 9.45
C PHE A 379 20.14 15.79 8.79
N PHE A 380 20.40 15.88 7.48
CA PHE A 380 21.14 14.86 6.76
C PHE A 380 22.57 14.67 7.27
N GLU A 381 23.32 15.74 7.59
CA GLU A 381 24.67 15.59 8.16
C GLU A 381 24.61 14.90 9.55
N MET A 382 23.65 15.25 10.41
CA MET A 382 23.48 14.55 11.69
C MET A 382 23.19 13.05 11.48
N MET A 383 22.40 12.71 10.45
CA MET A 383 22.11 11.33 10.09
C MET A 383 23.32 10.61 9.48
N ASP A 384 24.08 11.23 8.58
CA ASP A 384 25.29 10.63 7.98
C ASP A 384 26.32 10.32 9.07
N ARG A 385 26.70 11.36 9.84
CA ARG A 385 27.73 11.29 10.90
C ARG A 385 27.44 10.27 12.01
N SER A 386 26.21 9.79 12.12
CA SER A 386 25.82 8.75 13.09
C SER A 386 26.42 7.37 12.80
N GLY A 387 26.78 7.08 11.54
CA GLY A 387 27.11 5.73 11.08
C GLY A 387 25.90 4.88 10.66
N GLY A 388 24.66 5.37 10.81
CA GLY A 388 23.43 4.61 10.56
C GLY A 388 23.22 4.11 9.13
N PHE A 389 23.79 4.77 8.12
CA PHE A 389 23.80 4.24 6.75
C PHE A 389 24.72 3.02 6.55
N TRP A 390 25.60 2.69 7.51
CA TRP A 390 26.65 1.66 7.35
C TRP A 390 26.64 0.59 8.44
N MET A 391 26.35 0.98 9.69
CA MET A 391 26.23 0.08 10.84
C MET A 391 24.81 -0.47 11.01
N GLU A 392 23.85 0.19 10.37
CA GLU A 392 22.43 -0.19 10.19
C GLU A 392 22.10 -0.05 8.68
N ARG A 393 20.85 -0.28 8.27
CA ARG A 393 20.38 -0.13 6.88
C ARG A 393 19.38 1.02 6.84
N TRP A 394 19.83 2.24 7.12
CA TRP A 394 18.93 3.39 7.01
C TRP A 394 18.55 3.66 5.55
N GLY A 395 17.25 3.60 5.28
CA GLY A 395 16.68 3.91 3.97
C GLY A 395 16.50 5.41 3.77
N ASP A 396 16.57 5.86 2.53
CA ASP A 396 16.16 7.21 2.14
C ASP A 396 14.69 7.49 2.49
N ALA A 397 13.80 6.49 2.35
CA ALA A 397 12.38 6.62 2.65
C ALA A 397 12.07 7.09 4.09
N PRO A 398 12.54 6.43 5.17
CA PRO A 398 12.36 6.93 6.53
C PRO A 398 13.20 8.19 6.84
N ILE A 399 14.36 8.40 6.20
CA ILE A 399 15.14 9.65 6.36
C ILE A 399 14.35 10.86 5.83
N HIS A 400 13.82 10.77 4.61
CA HIS A 400 12.99 11.80 3.98
C HIS A 400 11.72 12.07 4.80
N SER A 401 11.11 11.00 5.32
CA SER A 401 9.87 11.08 6.10
C SER A 401 10.07 11.74 7.46
N LEU A 402 11.09 11.34 8.21
CA LEU A 402 11.42 11.96 9.51
C LEU A 402 11.92 13.41 9.34
N ALA A 403 12.66 13.71 8.26
CA ALA A 403 13.00 15.08 7.90
C ALA A 403 11.73 15.91 7.57
N ALA A 404 10.79 15.37 6.81
CA ALA A 404 9.51 16.01 6.52
C ALA A 404 8.72 16.26 7.80
N GLY A 405 8.54 15.25 8.67
CA GLY A 405 7.84 15.39 9.95
C GLY A 405 8.45 16.42 10.89
N ALA A 406 9.78 16.58 10.88
CA ALA A 406 10.48 17.57 11.72
C ALA A 406 10.44 19.00 11.13
N LEU A 407 10.29 19.17 9.81
CA LEU A 407 10.49 20.46 9.12
C LEU A 407 9.23 21.02 8.43
N LEU A 408 8.22 20.20 8.15
CA LEU A 408 7.02 20.53 7.37
C LEU A 408 5.73 20.29 8.17
N ALA A 409 4.62 20.88 7.71
CA ALA A 409 3.27 20.63 8.23
C ALA A 409 2.47 19.72 7.27
N PRO A 410 1.35 19.09 7.70
CA PRO A 410 0.54 18.23 6.83
C PRO A 410 0.00 18.94 5.59
N ARG A 411 -0.24 20.26 5.68
CA ARG A 411 -0.63 21.11 4.54
C ARG A 411 0.42 21.18 3.43
N ASP A 412 1.70 21.00 3.76
CA ASP A 412 2.84 21.15 2.86
C ASP A 412 3.15 19.84 2.09
N ILE A 413 2.53 18.73 2.51
CA ILE A 413 2.59 17.40 1.88
C ILE A 413 1.35 17.15 1.01
N HIS A 414 1.48 16.42 -0.10
CA HIS A 414 0.34 15.95 -0.91
C HIS A 414 0.30 14.42 -1.04
N TYR A 415 -0.88 13.84 -0.84
CA TYR A 415 -1.16 12.45 -1.18
C TYR A 415 -1.80 12.39 -2.57
N PHE A 416 -1.06 11.88 -3.56
CA PHE A 416 -1.52 11.65 -4.94
C PHE A 416 -2.46 10.45 -5.00
N ARG A 417 -3.59 10.55 -4.30
CA ARG A 417 -4.55 9.45 -4.14
C ARG A 417 -5.15 9.00 -5.46
N ASP A 418 -5.23 9.88 -6.45
CA ASP A 418 -5.68 9.64 -7.83
C ASP A 418 -4.67 8.87 -8.71
N PHE A 419 -3.41 8.75 -8.29
CA PHE A 419 -2.37 8.03 -9.04
C PHE A 419 -2.30 6.57 -8.62
N GLY A 420 -3.00 5.70 -9.36
CA GLY A 420 -2.78 4.25 -9.23
C GLY A 420 -1.34 3.90 -9.63
N TYR A 421 -0.60 3.32 -8.70
CA TYR A 421 0.84 3.11 -8.76
C TYR A 421 1.27 1.82 -8.02
N ARG A 422 2.18 1.06 -8.63
CA ARG A 422 2.85 -0.11 -8.04
C ARG A 422 4.35 -0.03 -8.27
N HIS A 423 5.10 -0.52 -7.29
CA HIS A 423 6.48 -0.95 -7.43
C HIS A 423 6.60 -2.35 -6.81
N THR A 424 7.21 -3.30 -7.53
CA THR A 424 7.28 -4.73 -7.18
C THR A 424 5.94 -5.33 -6.69
N THR A 425 5.77 -5.58 -5.39
CA THR A 425 4.60 -6.27 -4.79
C THR A 425 3.64 -5.36 -4.00
N ILE A 426 3.94 -4.06 -3.90
CA ILE A 426 3.10 -3.09 -3.18
C ILE A 426 2.45 -2.14 -4.18
N GLN A 427 1.13 -1.99 -4.05
CA GLN A 427 0.25 -1.31 -4.99
C GLN A 427 -0.72 -0.41 -4.23
N HIS A 428 -0.83 0.84 -4.69
CA HIS A 428 -1.98 1.72 -4.46
C HIS A 428 -2.76 1.82 -5.77
N CYS A 429 -4.07 1.64 -5.76
CA CYS A 429 -4.90 1.78 -6.95
C CYS A 429 -6.31 2.30 -6.60
N PRO A 430 -6.59 3.60 -6.83
CA PRO A 430 -7.87 4.20 -6.48
C PRO A 430 -8.98 3.74 -7.42
N ALA A 431 -10.20 3.67 -6.89
CA ALA A 431 -11.38 3.49 -7.74
C ALA A 431 -11.65 4.72 -8.61
N ASN A 432 -12.20 4.46 -9.80
CA ASN A 432 -12.56 5.50 -10.77
C ASN A 432 -13.67 6.42 -10.25
N ALA A 433 -13.52 7.73 -10.51
CA ALA A 433 -14.48 8.75 -10.10
C ALA A 433 -15.81 8.67 -10.89
N PRO A 434 -16.99 8.72 -10.21
CA PRO A 434 -18.29 8.61 -10.85
C PRO A 434 -18.63 9.73 -11.83
N ALA A 435 -19.14 9.36 -13.01
CA ALA A 435 -19.53 10.20 -14.13
C ALA A 435 -18.45 11.20 -14.59
N ARG A 436 -17.17 10.81 -14.49
CA ARG A 436 -16.02 11.67 -14.83
C ARG A 436 -14.92 10.98 -15.64
N GLN A 437 -15.21 9.83 -16.21
CA GLN A 437 -14.30 9.17 -17.16
C GLN A 437 -14.50 9.75 -18.56
N LEU A 438 -13.66 10.72 -18.92
CA LEU A 438 -13.64 11.32 -20.27
C LEU A 438 -13.16 10.30 -21.31
N PRO A 439 -13.52 10.46 -22.61
CA PRO A 439 -13.06 9.58 -23.68
C PRO A 439 -11.53 9.41 -23.69
N ARG A 440 -11.06 8.16 -23.85
CA ARG A 440 -9.63 7.86 -23.97
C ARG A 440 -9.14 8.15 -25.39
N GLN A 441 -7.99 8.84 -25.51
CA GLN A 441 -7.23 8.87 -26.76
C GLN A 441 -6.28 7.66 -26.82
N PRO A 442 -6.35 6.79 -27.85
CA PRO A 442 -5.48 5.63 -28.01
C PRO A 442 -3.98 5.91 -27.84
N PHE A 443 -3.23 4.91 -27.37
CA PHE A 443 -1.76 4.95 -27.26
C PHE A 443 -1.16 3.62 -27.73
N LEU A 444 -0.79 3.58 -29.02
CA LEU A 444 -0.07 2.46 -29.63
C LEU A 444 1.42 2.65 -29.37
N GLU A 445 2.02 1.82 -28.52
CA GLU A 445 3.42 1.94 -28.12
C GLU A 445 4.35 1.51 -29.27
N MET A 446 4.80 2.48 -30.07
CA MET A 446 5.43 2.29 -31.39
C MET A 446 6.74 1.49 -31.38
N THR A 447 7.43 1.39 -30.24
CA THR A 447 8.61 0.52 -30.10
C THR A 447 8.28 -0.98 -30.14
N THR A 448 7.05 -1.36 -29.79
CA THR A 448 6.58 -2.75 -29.90
C THR A 448 6.33 -3.07 -31.38
N LEU A 449 7.33 -3.60 -32.08
CA LEU A 449 7.29 -3.83 -33.54
C LEU A 449 6.04 -4.60 -34.02
N ASP A 450 5.58 -5.56 -33.21
CA ASP A 450 4.36 -6.34 -33.45
C ASP A 450 3.09 -5.47 -33.31
N GLU A 451 2.50 -5.11 -34.45
CA GLU A 451 1.28 -4.29 -34.53
C GLU A 451 0.09 -4.90 -33.78
N ARG A 452 -0.05 -6.23 -33.82
CA ARG A 452 -1.12 -6.91 -33.10
C ARG A 452 -0.96 -6.72 -31.60
N LYS A 453 0.26 -6.87 -31.07
CA LYS A 453 0.53 -6.65 -29.63
C LYS A 453 0.32 -5.20 -29.21
N ARG A 454 0.68 -4.21 -30.06
CA ARG A 454 0.37 -2.78 -29.79
C ARG A 454 -1.13 -2.54 -29.60
N ILE A 455 -1.95 -3.16 -30.46
CA ILE A 455 -3.41 -3.02 -30.42
C ILE A 455 -4.00 -3.81 -29.24
N GLU A 456 -3.49 -5.01 -28.94
CA GLU A 456 -3.90 -5.80 -27.77
C GLU A 456 -3.54 -5.09 -26.45
N GLU A 457 -2.36 -4.44 -26.36
CA GLU A 457 -1.93 -3.63 -25.22
C GLU A 457 -2.81 -2.37 -25.04
N ASP A 458 -3.11 -1.63 -26.11
CA ASP A 458 -3.95 -0.42 -25.97
C ASP A 458 -5.42 -0.74 -25.69
N ASN A 459 -5.95 -1.83 -26.25
CA ASN A 459 -7.30 -2.32 -25.93
C ASN A 459 -7.43 -2.73 -24.46
N TYR A 460 -6.39 -3.32 -23.85
CA TYR A 460 -6.37 -3.63 -22.42
C TYR A 460 -6.54 -2.36 -21.57
N TRP A 461 -5.89 -1.24 -21.94
CA TRP A 461 -6.04 0.05 -21.26
C TRP A 461 -7.25 0.88 -21.71
N ALA A 462 -8.03 0.40 -22.69
CA ALA A 462 -9.30 1.02 -23.10
C ALA A 462 -10.51 0.49 -22.31
N ASP A 463 -10.32 -0.61 -21.57
CA ASP A 463 -11.28 -1.27 -20.69
C ASP A 463 -10.82 -1.02 -19.24
N TRP A 464 -11.38 -0.02 -18.56
CA TRP A 464 -11.00 0.41 -17.21
C TRP A 464 -12.07 0.02 -16.17
N ASP A 465 -11.69 -0.01 -14.90
CA ASP A 465 -12.54 -0.54 -13.82
C ASP A 465 -13.80 0.31 -13.58
N GLU A 466 -14.86 -0.32 -13.08
CA GLU A 466 -16.12 0.36 -12.75
C GLU A 466 -15.93 1.53 -11.77
N GLU A 467 -16.64 2.63 -12.03
CA GLU A 467 -16.69 3.81 -11.17
C GLU A 467 -17.30 3.47 -9.79
N LYS A 468 -16.76 4.03 -8.71
CA LYS A 468 -17.27 3.79 -7.33
C LYS A 468 -17.49 5.10 -6.58
N GLU A 469 -18.48 5.12 -5.70
CA GLU A 469 -18.76 6.28 -4.84
C GLU A 469 -17.50 6.69 -4.05
N ASN A 470 -17.20 7.99 -4.03
CA ASN A 470 -15.97 8.59 -3.49
C ASN A 470 -14.64 8.10 -4.13
N GLY A 471 -14.70 7.40 -5.27
CA GLY A 471 -13.56 7.19 -6.16
C GLY A 471 -13.02 8.52 -6.72
N VAL A 472 -11.72 8.55 -7.01
CA VAL A 472 -11.01 9.76 -7.48
C VAL A 472 -10.24 9.56 -8.78
N GLY A 473 -9.98 8.31 -9.16
CA GLY A 473 -9.12 7.96 -10.29
C GLY A 473 -9.69 8.30 -11.67
N CYS A 474 -8.78 8.43 -12.64
CA CYS A 474 -9.06 8.57 -14.07
C CYS A 474 -8.60 7.30 -14.81
N ARG A 475 -9.56 6.59 -15.41
CA ARG A 475 -9.39 5.38 -16.24
C ARG A 475 -8.43 4.34 -15.64
N CYS A 476 -8.49 4.20 -14.32
CA CYS A 476 -7.73 3.21 -13.57
C CYS A 476 -8.14 1.79 -13.97
N ARG A 477 -7.15 0.94 -14.25
CA ARG A 477 -7.34 -0.52 -14.37
C ARG A 477 -6.39 -1.21 -13.41
N CYS A 478 -6.89 -1.59 -12.24
CA CYS A 478 -6.11 -2.13 -11.15
C CYS A 478 -5.77 -3.61 -11.37
N ASP A 479 -4.60 -4.04 -10.87
CA ASP A 479 -4.28 -5.45 -10.78
C ASP A 479 -5.12 -6.10 -9.66
N THR A 480 -5.91 -7.12 -10.00
CA THR A 480 -6.80 -7.81 -9.05
C THR A 480 -6.09 -8.81 -8.16
N ASP A 481 -4.90 -9.27 -8.55
CA ASP A 481 -4.16 -10.29 -7.82
C ASP A 481 -3.33 -9.68 -6.68
N ILE A 482 -3.11 -8.35 -6.73
CA ILE A 482 -2.41 -7.57 -5.70
C ILE A 482 -3.41 -6.67 -4.96
N VAL A 483 -3.75 -7.06 -3.73
CA VAL A 483 -4.59 -6.25 -2.83
C VAL A 483 -3.95 -4.88 -2.56
N ASP A 484 -4.79 -3.84 -2.51
CA ASP A 484 -4.40 -2.45 -2.27
C ASP A 484 -3.72 -2.21 -0.91
N VAL A 485 -2.85 -1.20 -0.84
CA VAL A 485 -2.08 -0.84 0.37
C VAL A 485 -2.84 0.04 1.38
N GLU A 486 -3.86 0.81 1.00
CA GLU A 486 -4.73 1.53 1.98
C GLU A 486 -5.40 0.53 2.96
N GLY A 487 -5.63 -0.72 2.51
CA GLY A 487 -6.33 -1.76 3.26
C GLY A 487 -5.45 -2.86 3.89
N LYS A 488 -4.12 -2.74 3.88
CA LYS A 488 -3.18 -3.76 4.38
C LYS A 488 -2.66 -3.49 5.79
N GLU A 489 -2.40 -4.55 6.54
CA GLU A 489 -1.53 -4.49 7.73
C GLU A 489 -0.12 -4.03 7.32
N GLY A 490 0.48 -3.12 8.09
CA GLY A 490 1.74 -2.45 7.73
C GLY A 490 1.56 -1.21 6.83
N SER A 491 0.34 -0.85 6.45
CA SER A 491 0.02 0.47 5.89
C SER A 491 0.19 1.58 6.93
N CYS A 492 0.47 2.80 6.46
CA CYS A 492 0.45 4.04 7.25
C CYS A 492 -0.59 5.06 6.75
N PHE A 493 -1.55 4.58 5.98
CA PHE A 493 -2.69 5.38 5.52
C PHE A 493 -3.58 5.90 6.66
N PRO A 494 -3.89 5.14 7.74
CA PRO A 494 -4.63 5.67 8.89
C PRO A 494 -3.92 6.85 9.56
N GLU A 495 -2.62 6.71 9.83
CA GLU A 495 -1.78 7.73 10.45
C GLU A 495 -1.70 9.00 9.58
N TRP A 496 -1.65 8.87 8.25
CA TRP A 496 -1.77 10.01 7.33
C TRP A 496 -3.15 10.68 7.40
N VAL A 497 -4.24 9.90 7.41
CA VAL A 497 -5.60 10.45 7.46
C VAL A 497 -5.82 11.28 8.72
N ASP A 498 -5.33 10.84 9.87
CA ASP A 498 -5.49 11.58 11.12
C ASP A 498 -4.76 12.94 11.08
N VAL A 499 -3.50 13.00 10.62
CA VAL A 499 -2.76 14.29 10.47
C VAL A 499 -3.30 15.17 9.34
N ALA A 500 -3.86 14.59 8.27
CA ALA A 500 -4.49 15.33 7.16
C ALA A 500 -5.77 16.07 7.59
N GLY A 501 -6.31 15.77 8.78
CA GLY A 501 -7.51 16.38 9.35
C GLY A 501 -8.66 15.41 9.58
N GLY A 502 -8.35 14.11 9.65
CA GLY A 502 -9.29 13.01 9.87
C GLY A 502 -10.12 12.64 8.64
N TRP A 503 -11.13 11.82 8.88
CA TRP A 503 -12.16 11.52 7.89
C TRP A 503 -13.15 12.68 7.74
N ALA A 504 -13.70 12.85 6.54
CA ALA A 504 -14.80 13.77 6.31
C ALA A 504 -16.07 13.32 7.08
N PRO A 505 -16.91 14.28 7.52
CA PRO A 505 -18.19 14.01 8.20
C PRO A 505 -19.27 13.46 7.27
#